data_AF-A0A7K2MTT4-F1
#
_entry.id   AF-A0A7K2MTT4-F1
#
_cell.length_a   1.000
_cell.length_b   1.000
_cell.length_c   1.000
_cell.angle_alpha   90.00
_cell.angle_beta   90.00
_cell.angle_gamma   90.00
#
_symmetry.space_group_name_H-M   'P 1'
#
loop_
_entity.id
_entity.type
_entity.pdbx_description
1 polymer ?
#
loop_
_entity_poly.entity_id
_entity_poly.type
_entity_poly.pdbx_seq_one_letter_code
_entity_poly.pdbx_strand_id
1 'polypeptide(L)'
;WALKKKQTARSLPVGDKGGQTDGSRKALALQPLAKRPTGKASVPDVPKPDLRSLPAYGIVVTDGEEDIPGKDYLAFSANVWNAGPAQLVVDGFRSPGKAKMDAYQYFYDAKGKQVGYTPTGTMEWDPRPGHVHWHFTDFASYRLL
;
A
#
# COMPACT_ATOMS: atom_id res chain seq x y z
N TRP A 1 34.09 -44.58 -18.41
CA TRP A 1 33.38 -43.51 -19.11
C TRP A 1 32.28 -42.99 -18.19
N ALA A 2 32.61 -42.28 -17.11
CA ALA A 2 32.98 -40.86 -17.03
C ALA A 2 31.78 -39.91 -17.22
N LEU A 3 31.58 -39.05 -16.21
CA LEU A 3 30.74 -37.84 -16.13
C LEU A 3 29.24 -37.96 -15.77
N LYS A 4 28.96 -38.24 -14.49
CA LYS A 4 27.86 -37.55 -13.77
C LYS A 4 28.33 -36.13 -13.46
N LYS A 5 28.19 -35.22 -14.44
CA LYS A 5 28.54 -33.80 -14.26
C LYS A 5 27.41 -33.12 -13.49
N LYS A 6 27.73 -32.75 -12.24
CA LYS A 6 27.05 -31.82 -11.35
C LYS A 6 26.23 -30.76 -12.10
N GLN A 7 24.90 -30.91 -12.14
CA GLN A 7 23.98 -29.78 -12.27
C GLN A 7 23.41 -29.47 -10.89
N THR A 8 24.29 -29.08 -9.98
CA THR A 8 23.88 -28.10 -8.96
C THR A 8 23.66 -26.81 -9.74
N ALA A 9 22.42 -26.54 -10.13
CA ALA A 9 22.01 -25.19 -10.45
C ALA A 9 22.42 -24.35 -9.24
N ARG A 10 23.50 -23.57 -9.38
CA ARG A 10 23.79 -22.50 -8.43
C ARG A 10 22.62 -21.55 -8.60
N SER A 11 21.61 -21.67 -7.74
CA SER A 11 20.71 -20.56 -7.49
C SER A 11 21.64 -19.39 -7.16
N LEU A 12 21.73 -18.42 -8.08
CA LEU A 12 22.29 -17.12 -7.74
C LEU A 12 21.56 -16.69 -6.47
N PRO A 13 22.26 -16.17 -5.45
CA PRO A 13 21.57 -15.65 -4.28
C PRO A 13 20.62 -14.55 -4.78
N VAL A 14 19.34 -14.89 -4.81
CA VAL A 14 18.25 -13.93 -4.93
C VAL A 14 18.25 -13.26 -3.56
N GLY A 15 18.53 -11.97 -3.56
CA GLY A 15 18.76 -11.18 -2.36
C GLY A 15 18.83 -9.71 -2.76
N ASP A 16 18.49 -8.83 -1.82
CA ASP A 16 18.51 -7.39 -2.05
C ASP A 16 19.85 -6.92 -2.64
N LYS A 17 19.78 -6.08 -3.67
CA LYS A 17 20.89 -5.34 -4.26
C LYS A 17 20.70 -3.85 -3.96
N GLY A 18 21.73 -3.03 -4.22
CA GLY A 18 21.60 -1.58 -4.12
C GLY A 18 20.41 -1.07 -4.96
N GLY A 19 19.38 -0.56 -4.30
CA GLY A 19 18.16 -0.04 -4.94
C GLY A 19 17.13 -1.09 -5.37
N GLN A 20 17.33 -2.38 -5.10
CA GLN A 20 16.37 -3.45 -5.43
C GLN A 20 16.23 -4.40 -4.25
N THR A 21 15.00 -4.59 -3.76
CA THR A 21 14.68 -5.68 -2.84
C THR A 21 14.05 -6.83 -3.60
N ASP A 22 14.37 -8.07 -3.22
CA ASP A 22 13.72 -9.26 -3.80
C ASP A 22 12.39 -9.60 -3.09
N GLY A 23 11.98 -8.79 -2.11
CA GLY A 23 10.76 -8.99 -1.31
C GLY A 23 10.84 -10.16 -0.32
N SER A 24 11.96 -10.88 -0.23
CA SER A 24 12.15 -11.99 0.70
C SER A 24 12.32 -11.52 2.15
N ARG A 25 12.80 -10.29 2.34
CA ARG A 25 12.95 -9.68 3.66
C ARG A 25 11.63 -9.13 4.16
N LYS A 26 11.09 -9.76 5.20
CA LYS A 26 10.01 -9.15 5.98
C LYS A 26 10.60 -7.95 6.72
N ALA A 27 10.09 -6.76 6.42
CA ALA A 27 10.32 -5.59 7.25
C ALA A 27 9.81 -5.88 8.68
N LEU A 28 10.50 -5.34 9.68
CA LEU A 28 10.01 -5.42 11.05
C LEU A 28 8.66 -4.69 11.16
N ALA A 29 7.75 -5.25 11.94
CA ALA A 29 6.48 -4.59 12.22
C ALA A 29 6.74 -3.28 12.98
N LEU A 30 6.35 -2.17 12.37
CA LEU A 30 6.41 -0.86 13.00
C LEU A 30 5.21 -0.67 13.93
N GLN A 31 5.44 0.05 15.03
CA GLN A 31 4.36 0.46 15.92
C GLN A 31 3.77 1.79 15.42
N PRO A 32 2.44 1.94 15.45
CA PRO A 32 1.82 3.22 15.09
C PRO A 32 2.26 4.31 16.05
N LEU A 33 2.45 5.52 15.53
CA LEU A 33 2.82 6.66 16.35
C LEU A 33 1.63 7.12 17.18
N ALA A 34 1.87 7.44 18.46
CA ALA A 34 0.82 7.90 19.38
C ALA A 34 0.37 9.35 19.13
N LYS A 35 1.17 10.14 18.41
CA LYS A 35 0.93 11.56 18.18
C LYS A 35 1.21 11.93 16.73
N ARG A 36 0.42 12.89 16.23
CA ARG A 36 0.58 13.49 14.90
C ARG A 36 2.01 14.03 14.74
N PRO A 37 2.63 13.91 13.56
CA PRO A 37 3.96 14.47 13.34
C PRO A 37 3.88 16.00 13.37
N THR A 38 4.93 16.62 13.92
CA THR A 38 5.07 18.08 14.01
C THR A 38 6.29 18.53 13.20
N GLY A 39 6.31 19.81 12.83
CA GLY A 39 7.38 20.40 12.02
C GLY A 39 7.02 20.52 10.54
N LYS A 40 8.04 20.68 9.70
CA LYS A 40 7.89 20.85 8.25
C LYS A 40 7.81 19.46 7.59
N ALA A 41 6.72 19.19 6.88
CA ALA A 41 6.60 18.02 6.03
C ALA A 41 7.72 18.00 4.98
N SER A 42 8.28 16.81 4.74
CA SER A 42 9.35 16.62 3.76
C SER A 42 9.29 15.21 3.17
N VAL A 43 9.58 15.15 1.86
CA VAL A 43 9.76 13.90 1.12
C VAL A 43 11.26 13.78 0.85
N PRO A 44 12.03 13.12 1.73
CA PRO A 44 13.48 13.03 1.63
C PRO A 44 13.90 12.10 0.48
N ASP A 45 15.12 12.25 -0.06
CA ASP A 45 15.64 11.37 -1.11
C ASP A 45 16.16 10.03 -0.54
N VAL A 46 15.21 9.15 -0.20
CA VAL A 46 15.43 7.77 0.28
C VAL A 46 14.52 6.81 -0.49
N PRO A 47 14.77 5.47 -0.45
CA PRO A 47 13.84 4.47 -0.99
C PRO A 47 12.38 4.73 -0.56
N LYS A 48 11.42 4.54 -1.49
CA LYS A 48 9.99 4.83 -1.27
C LYS A 48 9.11 3.65 -1.69
N PRO A 49 7.88 3.55 -1.15
CA PRO A 49 6.86 2.75 -1.79
C PRO A 49 6.53 3.32 -3.17
N ASP A 50 6.16 2.44 -4.11
CA ASP A 50 5.69 2.77 -5.46
C ASP A 50 4.40 1.98 -5.70
N LEU A 51 3.26 2.62 -5.44
CA LEU A 51 1.94 1.98 -5.58
C LEU A 51 1.53 1.95 -7.05
N ARG A 52 1.39 0.75 -7.60
CA ARG A 52 0.96 0.51 -8.98
C ARG A 52 -0.34 -0.25 -9.00
N SER A 53 -1.29 0.26 -9.77
CA SER A 53 -2.49 -0.50 -10.12
C SER A 53 -2.09 -1.65 -11.04
N LEU A 54 -2.47 -2.87 -10.67
CA LEU A 54 -2.38 -4.02 -11.56
C LEU A 54 -3.62 -4.08 -12.46
N PRO A 55 -3.56 -4.79 -13.60
CA PRO A 55 -4.73 -4.99 -14.45
C PRO A 55 -5.93 -5.49 -13.65
N ALA A 56 -7.07 -4.82 -13.81
CA ALA A 56 -8.33 -5.27 -13.24
C ALA A 56 -8.73 -6.62 -13.83
N TYR A 57 -9.42 -7.43 -13.03
CA TYR A 57 -9.87 -8.77 -13.43
C TYR A 57 -11.23 -9.07 -12.83
N GLY A 58 -11.88 -10.15 -13.32
CA GLY A 58 -13.22 -10.52 -12.86
C GLY A 58 -14.25 -9.43 -13.16
N ILE A 59 -14.16 -8.81 -14.34
CA ILE A 59 -15.02 -7.70 -14.73
C ILE A 59 -16.39 -8.23 -15.12
N VAL A 60 -17.44 -7.77 -14.44
CA VAL A 60 -18.84 -8.17 -14.66
C VAL A 60 -19.78 -6.99 -14.49
N VAL A 61 -20.94 -7.04 -15.16
CA VAL A 61 -22.05 -6.11 -14.91
C VAL A 61 -22.99 -6.75 -13.89
N THR A 62 -23.40 -5.98 -12.87
CA THR A 62 -24.32 -6.42 -11.81
C THR A 62 -25.30 -5.32 -11.44
N ASP A 63 -26.34 -5.67 -10.69
CA ASP A 63 -27.34 -4.70 -10.16
C ASP A 63 -26.82 -3.94 -8.91
N GLY A 64 -25.58 -4.20 -8.47
CA GLY A 64 -24.98 -3.60 -7.27
C GLY A 64 -25.50 -4.19 -5.96
N GLU A 65 -25.06 -3.65 -4.81
CA GLU A 65 -25.52 -4.11 -3.48
C GLU A 65 -26.91 -3.60 -3.12
N GLU A 66 -27.33 -2.44 -3.65
CA GLU A 66 -28.59 -1.77 -3.31
C GLU A 66 -29.71 -2.01 -4.35
N ASP A 67 -29.44 -2.75 -5.43
CA ASP A 67 -30.38 -3.09 -6.52
C ASP A 67 -31.29 -1.90 -6.93
N ILE A 68 -30.64 -0.79 -7.32
CA ILE A 68 -31.34 0.45 -7.65
C ILE A 68 -31.91 0.35 -9.07
N PRO A 69 -33.23 0.47 -9.28
CA PRO A 69 -33.84 0.34 -10.60
C PRO A 69 -33.22 1.26 -11.66
N GLY A 70 -32.83 0.67 -12.78
CA GLY A 70 -32.24 1.40 -13.92
C GLY A 70 -30.76 1.77 -13.74
N LYS A 71 -30.05 1.17 -12.77
CA LYS A 71 -28.60 1.32 -12.62
C LYS A 71 -27.88 -0.02 -12.83
N ASP A 72 -26.95 -0.01 -13.78
CA ASP A 72 -25.97 -1.07 -13.95
C ASP A 72 -24.66 -0.68 -13.25
N TYR A 73 -24.03 -1.65 -12.59
CA TYR A 73 -22.75 -1.49 -11.91
C TYR A 73 -21.69 -2.35 -12.58
N LEU A 74 -20.54 -1.75 -12.93
CA LEU A 74 -19.38 -2.49 -13.39
C LEU A 74 -18.54 -2.92 -12.19
N ALA A 75 -18.67 -4.16 -11.77
CA ALA A 75 -17.87 -4.75 -10.70
C ALA A 75 -16.58 -5.34 -11.26
N PHE A 76 -15.47 -5.16 -10.53
CA PHE A 76 -14.17 -5.71 -10.87
C PHE A 76 -13.29 -5.82 -9.63
N SER A 77 -12.30 -6.71 -9.68
CA SER A 77 -11.28 -6.80 -8.64
C SER A 77 -10.11 -5.87 -8.97
N ALA A 78 -9.70 -5.06 -8.00
CA ALA A 78 -8.59 -4.11 -8.10
C ALA A 78 -7.45 -4.50 -7.14
N ASN A 79 -6.25 -4.70 -7.68
CA ASN A 79 -5.06 -4.99 -6.89
C ASN A 79 -4.06 -3.83 -7.02
N VAL A 80 -3.63 -3.28 -5.89
CA VAL A 80 -2.55 -2.29 -5.85
C VAL A 80 -1.30 -2.94 -5.27
N TRP A 81 -0.23 -2.96 -6.06
CA TRP A 81 1.07 -3.50 -5.68
C TRP A 81 2.02 -2.38 -5.27
N ASN A 82 2.64 -2.49 -4.11
CA ASN A 82 3.85 -1.72 -3.80
C ASN A 82 5.07 -2.32 -4.53
N ALA A 83 5.36 -1.81 -5.72
CA ALA A 83 6.53 -2.16 -6.53
C ALA A 83 7.82 -1.45 -6.08
N GLY A 84 7.73 -0.62 -5.05
CA GLY A 84 8.84 0.17 -4.54
C GLY A 84 9.69 -0.57 -3.52
N PRO A 85 10.95 -0.17 -3.33
CA PRO A 85 11.88 -0.83 -2.42
C PRO A 85 11.66 -0.55 -0.93
N ALA A 86 10.67 0.27 -0.56
CA ALA A 86 10.38 0.60 0.85
C ALA A 86 8.91 0.31 1.20
N GLN A 87 8.67 0.12 2.51
CA GLN A 87 7.35 -0.14 3.05
C GLN A 87 6.44 1.10 2.93
N LEU A 88 5.15 0.87 2.65
CA LEU A 88 4.10 1.87 2.86
C LEU A 88 3.76 1.91 4.37
N VAL A 89 3.92 3.07 5.00
CA VAL A 89 3.76 3.23 6.45
C VAL A 89 2.92 4.47 6.67
N VAL A 90 1.67 4.25 7.06
CA VAL A 90 0.70 5.32 7.21
C VAL A 90 0.05 5.22 8.58
N ASP A 91 0.02 6.35 9.29
CA ASP A 91 -0.81 6.51 10.48
C ASP A 91 -1.93 7.52 10.25
N GLY A 92 -3.11 7.21 10.77
CA GLY A 92 -4.25 8.10 10.85
C GLY A 92 -4.44 8.65 12.26
N PHE A 93 -4.67 9.95 12.39
CA PHE A 93 -4.91 10.62 13.66
C PHE A 93 -6.31 11.22 13.69
N ARG A 94 -7.19 10.67 14.54
CA ARG A 94 -8.56 11.18 14.73
C ARG A 94 -8.60 12.18 15.88
N SER A 95 -8.97 13.42 15.58
CA SER A 95 -9.31 14.38 16.63
C SER A 95 -10.63 14.01 17.31
N PRO A 96 -10.81 14.29 18.60
CA PRO A 96 -12.07 14.04 19.31
C PRO A 96 -13.28 14.65 18.57
N GLY A 97 -14.35 13.88 18.46
CA GLY A 97 -15.59 14.29 17.80
C GLY A 97 -15.53 14.40 16.27
N LYS A 98 -14.41 14.09 15.62
CA LYS A 98 -14.30 14.10 14.15
C LYS A 98 -14.60 12.72 13.57
N ALA A 99 -15.34 12.72 12.45
CA ALA A 99 -15.63 11.51 11.68
C ALA A 99 -14.39 11.01 10.91
N LYS A 100 -13.52 11.92 10.48
CA LYS A 100 -12.33 11.63 9.67
C LYS A 100 -11.03 11.76 10.45
N MET A 101 -10.03 11.00 10.02
CA MET A 101 -8.64 11.10 10.46
C MET A 101 -7.81 11.87 9.45
N ASP A 102 -6.87 12.68 9.92
CA ASP A 102 -5.77 13.14 9.07
C ASP A 102 -4.73 12.02 8.95
N ALA A 103 -4.28 11.71 7.74
CA ALA A 103 -3.34 10.61 7.48
C ALA A 103 -1.96 11.09 7.01
N TYR A 104 -0.91 10.38 7.42
CA TYR A 104 0.49 10.71 7.13
C TYR A 104 1.26 9.49 6.65
N GLN A 105 1.98 9.63 5.53
CA GLN A 105 3.00 8.67 5.14
C GLN A 105 4.34 9.03 5.77
N TYR A 106 5.04 8.03 6.31
CA TYR A 106 6.35 8.17 6.94
C TYR A 106 7.45 7.57 6.07
N PHE A 107 8.61 8.23 6.02
CA PHE A 107 9.76 7.77 5.25
C PHE A 107 10.86 7.31 6.18
N TYR A 108 11.47 6.17 5.86
CA TYR A 108 12.54 5.56 6.65
C TYR A 108 13.79 5.41 5.78
N ASP A 109 14.96 5.59 6.39
CA ASP A 109 16.23 5.30 5.74
C ASP A 109 16.53 3.79 5.72
N ALA A 110 17.62 3.40 5.06
CA ALA A 110 18.05 2.00 4.97
C ALA A 110 18.39 1.35 6.33
N LYS A 111 18.54 2.14 7.40
CA LYS A 111 18.78 1.67 8.77
C LYS A 111 17.48 1.58 9.58
N GLY A 112 16.33 1.88 8.99
CA GLY A 112 15.03 1.89 9.65
C GLY A 112 14.77 3.11 10.52
N LYS A 113 15.54 4.20 10.37
CA LYS A 113 15.28 5.46 11.06
C LYS A 113 14.27 6.28 10.26
N GLN A 114 13.22 6.77 10.92
CA GLN A 114 12.30 7.73 10.31
C GLN A 114 13.03 9.04 9.99
N VAL A 115 12.97 9.47 8.73
CA VAL A 115 13.69 10.65 8.20
C VAL A 115 12.79 11.70 7.56
N GLY A 116 11.49 11.41 7.42
CA GLY A 116 10.54 12.38 6.88
C GLY A 116 9.10 11.91 7.01
N TYR A 117 8.18 12.80 6.65
CA TYR A 117 6.76 12.49 6.54
C TYR A 117 6.07 13.46 5.58
N THR A 118 4.94 13.03 5.01
CA THR A 118 4.05 13.88 4.23
C THR A 118 2.58 13.58 4.55
N PRO A 119 1.69 14.59 4.55
CA PRO A 119 0.24 14.34 4.55
C PRO A 119 -0.16 13.51 3.33
N THR A 120 -1.11 12.60 3.49
CA THR A 120 -1.64 11.74 2.41
C THR A 120 -3.18 11.79 2.33
N GLY A 121 -3.77 12.88 2.82
CA GLY A 121 -5.22 13.08 2.83
C GLY A 121 -5.87 12.60 4.11
N THR A 122 -7.09 12.07 4.00
CA THR A 122 -7.91 11.66 5.15
C THR A 122 -8.36 10.21 5.07
N MET A 123 -8.72 9.65 6.23
CA MET A 123 -9.39 8.37 6.33
C MET A 123 -10.75 8.50 7.01
N GLU A 124 -11.70 7.65 6.64
CA GLU A 124 -13.03 7.56 7.23
C GLU A 124 -13.37 6.11 7.59
N TRP A 125 -14.17 5.95 8.64
CA TRP A 125 -14.62 4.63 9.07
C TRP A 125 -15.80 4.20 8.21
N ASP A 126 -15.72 3.00 7.64
CA ASP A 126 -16.82 2.41 6.92
C ASP A 126 -17.54 1.37 7.80
N PRO A 127 -18.82 1.60 8.17
CA PRO A 127 -19.55 0.67 9.02
C PRO A 127 -20.24 -0.44 8.22
N ARG A 128 -20.15 -0.46 6.87
CA ARG A 128 -20.84 -1.46 6.05
C ARG A 128 -20.31 -2.87 6.33
N PRO A 129 -21.15 -3.91 6.31
CA PRO A 129 -20.70 -5.29 6.44
C PRO A 129 -19.59 -5.62 5.43
N GLY A 130 -18.51 -6.27 5.88
CA GLY A 130 -17.33 -6.53 5.04
C GLY A 130 -16.33 -5.36 4.94
N HIS A 131 -16.73 -4.15 5.36
CA HIS A 131 -15.93 -2.93 5.26
C HIS A 131 -15.57 -2.31 6.61
N VAL A 132 -15.64 -3.08 7.70
CA VAL A 132 -15.52 -2.64 9.10
C VAL A 132 -14.08 -2.22 9.47
N HIS A 133 -13.54 -1.23 8.77
CA HIS A 133 -12.19 -0.67 8.88
C HIS A 133 -12.12 0.78 8.36
N TRP A 134 -10.96 1.42 8.53
CA TRP A 134 -10.71 2.78 8.04
C TRP A 134 -10.28 2.75 6.57
N HIS A 135 -10.97 3.51 5.72
CA HIS A 135 -10.66 3.71 4.32
C HIS A 135 -10.03 5.08 4.09
N PHE A 136 -9.03 5.16 3.22
CA PHE A 136 -8.65 6.42 2.61
C PHE A 136 -9.81 6.99 1.81
N THR A 137 -10.02 8.30 1.91
CA THR A 137 -11.09 8.99 1.16
C THR A 137 -10.76 9.16 -0.32
N ASP A 138 -9.49 9.08 -0.70
CA ASP A 138 -9.01 9.29 -2.07
C ASP A 138 -7.79 8.37 -2.38
N PHE A 139 -8.01 7.06 -2.32
CA PHE A 139 -6.95 6.08 -2.64
C PHE A 139 -6.84 5.76 -4.12
N ALA A 140 -7.98 5.73 -4.82
CA ALA A 140 -8.07 5.31 -6.21
C ALA A 140 -9.17 6.07 -6.94
N SER A 141 -8.94 6.34 -8.22
CA SER A 141 -9.94 6.88 -9.14
C SER A 141 -10.24 5.82 -10.21
N TYR A 142 -11.51 5.49 -10.37
CA TYR A 142 -11.99 4.56 -11.40
C TYR A 142 -12.68 5.33 -12.51
N ARG A 143 -12.33 5.03 -13.76
CA ARG A 143 -12.84 5.72 -14.95
C ARG A 143 -13.11 4.70 -16.04
N LEU A 144 -14.27 4.82 -16.67
CA LEU A 144 -14.58 4.17 -17.93
C LEU A 144 -14.43 5.25 -19.01
N LEU A 145 -13.54 5.04 -19.98
CA LEU A 145 -13.16 6.01 -21.01
C LEU A 145 -13.57 5.54 -22.40
#